data_AF-A0A2W6QJM8-F1
#
_entry.id   AF-A0A2W6QJM8-F1
#
_cell.length_a   1.000
_cell.length_b   1.000
_cell.length_c   1.000
_cell.angle_alpha   90.00
_cell.angle_beta   90.00
_cell.angle_gamma   90.00
#
_symmetry.space_group_name_H-M   'P 1'
#
loop_
_entity.id
_entity.type
_entity.pdbx_description
1 polymer ?
#
loop_
_entity_poly.entity_id
_entity_poly.type
_entity_poly.pdbx_seq_one_letter_code
_entity_poly.pdbx_strand_id
1 'polypeptide(L)' 'MVRYTFLEAEAIDRMYDEGYSHKTIAEQINIDFHKGANIRNERSVGYVINKTYQEENGWYERLEEKWLAEVK' A
#
# COMPACT_ATOMS: atom_id res chain seq x y z
N MET A 1 11.77 0.85 -8.49
CA MET A 1 10.48 1.05 -7.79
C MET A 1 10.46 0.10 -6.59
N VAL A 2 10.34 0.62 -5.37
CA VAL A 2 10.29 -0.22 -4.16
C VAL A 2 8.98 -1.01 -4.19
N ARG A 3 9.08 -2.34 -4.09
CA ARG A 3 7.90 -3.23 -4.08
C ARG A 3 7.03 -2.93 -2.85
N TYR A 4 5.72 -3.10 -2.96
CA TYR A 4 4.81 -3.03 -1.82
C TYR A 4 4.75 -4.37 -1.12
N THR A 5 4.75 -4.35 0.20
CA THR A 5 4.32 -5.49 1.01
C THR A 5 2.79 -5.50 1.10
N PHE A 6 2.22 -6.65 1.47
CA PHE A 6 0.78 -6.75 1.74
C PHE A 6 0.33 -5.75 2.82
N LEU A 7 1.04 -5.69 3.95
CA LEU A 7 0.70 -4.81 5.06
C LEU A 7 0.75 -3.32 4.69
N GLU A 8 1.70 -2.91 3.84
CA GLU A 8 1.71 -1.54 3.31
C GLU A 8 0.49 -1.27 2.43
N ALA A 9 0.13 -2.22 1.56
CA ALA A 9 -1.01 -2.08 0.67
C ALA A 9 -2.33 -2.04 1.45
N GLU A 10 -2.50 -2.91 2.44
CA GLU A 10 -3.66 -2.95 3.35
C GLU A 10 -3.80 -1.64 4.13
N ALA A 11 -2.70 -1.10 4.66
CA ALA A 11 -2.72 0.17 5.37
C ALA A 11 -3.12 1.34 4.45
N ILE A 12 -2.62 1.36 3.21
CA ILE A 12 -3.00 2.35 2.19
C ILE A 12 -4.49 2.25 1.88
N ASP A 13 -4.98 1.04 1.63
CA ASP A 13 -6.37 0.76 1.29
C ASP A 13 -7.33 1.23 2.40
N ARG A 14 -7.06 0.80 3.64
CA ARG A 14 -7.85 1.21 4.80
C ARG A 14 -7.88 2.72 4.99
N MET A 15 -6.73 3.41 4.90
CA MET A 15 -6.71 4.86 5.05
C MET A 15 -7.43 5.58 3.91
N TYR A 16 -7.41 5.02 2.70
CA TYR A 16 -8.17 5.56 1.58
C TYR A 16 -9.68 5.44 1.82
N ASP A 17 -10.14 4.30 2.30
CA ASP A 17 -11.54 4.08 2.70
C ASP A 17 -11.98 4.98 3.86
N GLU A 18 -11.08 5.26 4.80
CA GLU A 18 -11.30 6.25 5.87
C GLU A 18 -11.32 7.70 5.35
N GLY A 19 -11.04 7.94 4.07
CA GLY A 19 -11.13 9.26 3.42
C GLY A 19 -9.88 10.13 3.50
N TYR A 20 -8.73 9.56 3.85
CA TYR A 20 -7.48 10.32 3.93
C TYR A 20 -6.97 10.72 2.55
N SER A 21 -6.33 11.89 2.45
CA SER A 21 -5.68 12.33 1.21
C SER A 21 -4.47 11.45 0.87
N HIS A 22 -4.16 11.26 -0.41
CA HIS A 22 -2.98 10.50 -0.85
C HIS A 22 -1.67 11.00 -0.22
N LYS A 23 -1.58 12.30 0.04
CA LYS A 23 -0.42 12.91 0.69
C LYS A 23 -0.29 12.43 2.13
N THR A 24 -1.37 12.52 2.90
CA THR A 24 -1.41 12.06 4.30
C THR A 24 -1.11 10.57 4.40
N ILE A 25 -1.67 9.76 3.49
CA ILE A 25 -1.40 8.32 3.43
C ILE A 25 0.10 8.08 3.17
N ALA A 26 0.71 8.76 2.20
CA ALA A 26 2.14 8.58 1.89
C ALA A 26 3.04 8.96 3.08
N GLU A 27 2.72 10.06 3.77
CA GLU A 27 3.44 10.50 4.97
C GLU A 27 3.34 9.44 6.09
N GLN A 28 2.15 8.92 6.34
CA GLN A 28 1.92 7.92 7.38
C GLN A 28 2.61 6.58 7.07
N ILE A 29 2.52 6.10 5.82
CA ILE A 29 3.21 4.86 5.41
C ILE A 29 4.73 4.99 5.53
N ASN A 30 5.29 6.16 5.19
CA ASN A 30 6.71 6.41 5.37
C ASN A 30 7.13 6.32 6.85
N ILE A 31 6.30 6.83 7.77
CA ILE A 31 6.52 6.72 9.21
C ILE A 31 6.46 5.25 9.64
N ASP A 32 5.37 4.56 9.34
CA ASP A 32 5.06 3.23 9.88
C ASP A 32 5.94 2.13 9.29
N PHE A 33 6.24 2.18 7.99
CA PHE A 33 6.92 1.10 7.27
C PHE A 33 8.34 1.45 6.82
N HIS A 34 8.70 2.73 6.82
CA HIS A 34 10.00 3.19 6.32
C HIS A 34 10.79 4.04 7.32
N LYS A 35 10.41 4.01 8.61
CA LYS A 35 11.11 4.72 9.70
C LYS A 35 11.24 6.23 9.44
N GLY A 36 10.23 6.82 8.81
CA GLY A 36 10.18 8.23 8.40
C GLY A 36 10.96 8.55 7.12
N ALA A 37 11.58 7.57 6.46
CA ALA A 37 12.24 7.80 5.17
C ALA A 37 11.20 8.07 4.07
N ASN A 38 11.47 9.07 3.21
CA ASN A 38 10.57 9.47 2.13
C ASN A 38 10.66 8.52 0.93
N ILE A 39 10.04 7.34 1.06
CA ILE A 39 10.02 6.28 0.04
C ILE A 39 8.73 6.35 -0.79
N ARG A 40 7.58 6.54 -0.13
CA ARG A 40 6.26 6.68 -0.72
C ARG A 40 5.92 8.15 -0.92
N ASN A 41 5.15 8.40 -1.98
CA ASN A 41 4.57 9.69 -2.34
C ASN A 41 3.16 9.51 -2.88
N GLU A 42 2.48 10.62 -3.17
CA GLU A 42 1.08 10.63 -3.65
C GLU A 42 0.85 9.76 -4.89
N ARG A 43 1.78 9.78 -5.86
CA ARG A 43 1.67 8.95 -7.08
C ARG A 43 1.77 7.47 -6.75
N SER A 44 2.63 7.14 -5.80
CA SER A 44 2.83 5.77 -5.34
C SER A 44 1.60 5.24 -4.60
N VAL A 45 0.93 6.09 -3.81
CA VAL A 45 -0.35 5.74 -3.17
C VAL A 45 -1.43 5.55 -4.22
N GLY A 46 -1.57 6.49 -5.16
CA GLY A 46 -2.54 6.38 -6.25
C GLY A 46 -2.35 5.13 -7.10
N TYR A 47 -1.12 4.66 -7.29
CA TYR A 47 -0.84 3.38 -7.95
C TYR A 47 -1.44 2.20 -7.19
N VAL A 48 -1.28 2.14 -5.86
CA VAL A 48 -1.85 1.05 -5.04
C VAL A 48 -3.37 1.06 -5.10
N ILE A 49 -4.00 2.22 -4.95
CA ILE A 49 -5.46 2.34 -5.04
C ILE A 49 -5.95 1.91 -6.43
N ASN A 50 -5.28 2.33 -7.49
CA ASN A 50 -5.64 1.91 -8.85
C ASN A 50 -5.49 0.39 -9.04
N LYS A 51 -4.41 -0.22 -8.53
CA LYS A 51 -4.21 -1.68 -8.58
C LYS A 51 -5.24 -2.45 -7.75
N THR A 52 -5.70 -1.88 -6.65
CA THR A 52 -6.64 -2.52 -5.72
C THR A 52 -8.08 -2.46 -6.25
N TYR A 53 -8.51 -1.31 -6.80
CA TYR A 53 -9.91 -1.09 -7.18
C TYR A 53 -10.21 -1.14 -8.69
N GLN A 54 -9.21 -0.93 -9.56
CA GLN A 54 -9.47 -0.77 -11.00
C GLN A 54 -8.85 -1.86 -11.87
N GLU A 55 -7.95 -2.68 -11.34
CA GLU A 55 -7.40 -3.80 -12.08
C GLU A 55 -7.97 -5.13 -11.56
N GLU A 56 -8.76 -5.81 -12.39
CA GLU A 56 -9.21 -7.21 -12.17
C GLU A 56 -8.08 -8.24 -12.30
N ASN A 57 -6.85 -7.86 -11.96
CA ASN A 57 -5.69 -8.72 -12.15
C ASN A 57 -5.24 -9.43 -10.88
N GLY A 58 -6.01 -9.37 -9.78
CA GLY A 58 -5.71 -10.09 -8.55
C GLY A 58 -4.41 -9.64 -7.86
N TRP A 59 -3.99 -8.38 -8.06
CA TRP A 59 -2.70 -7.89 -7.54
C TRP A 59 -2.65 -7.89 -6.02
N TYR A 60 -3.74 -7.49 -5.37
CA TYR A 60 -3.84 -7.41 -3.93
C TYR A 60 -3.80 -8.81 -3.29
N GLU A 61 -4.56 -9.75 -3.85
CA GLU A 61 -4.65 -11.15 -3.43
C GLU A 61 -3.29 -11.84 -3.56
N ARG A 62 -2.52 -11.58 -4.62
CA ARG A 62 -1.15 -12.11 -4.75
C ARG A 62 -0.20 -11.59 -3.69
N LEU A 63 -0.37 -10.34 -3.24
CA LEU A 63 0.44 -9.82 -2.13
C LEU A 63 0.08 -10.54 -0.83
N GLU A 64 -1.21 -10.76 -0.58
CA GLU A 64 -1.71 -11.51 0.58
C GLU A 64 -1.20 -12.95 0.59
N GLU A 65 -1.35 -13.68 -0.51
CA GLU A 65 -0.86 -15.06 -0.67
C GLU A 65 0.63 -15.15 -0.36
N LYS A 66 1.41 -14.21 -0.88
CA LYS A 66 2.85 -14.16 -0.65
C LYS A 66 3.17 -13.89 0.82
N TRP A 67 2.47 -12.96 1.46
CA TRP A 67 2.65 -12.67 2.88
C TRP A 67 2.29 -13.88 3.75
N LEU A 68 1.16 -14.53 3.48
CA LEU A 68 0.74 -15.76 4.17
C LEU A 68 1.72 -16.93 3.99
N ALA A 69 2.42 -17.00 2.86
CA ALA A 69 3.45 -18.01 2.63
C ALA A 69 4.75 -17.72 3.41
N GLU A 70 5.07 -16.45 3.67
CA GLU A 70 6.28 -16.04 4.41
C GLU A 70 6.09 -16.08 5.95
N VAL A 71 4.84 -16.03 6.44
CA VAL A 71 4.51 -16.05 7.88
C VAL A 71 4.32 -17.48 8.44
N LYS A 72 4.35 -18.51 7.58
CA LYS A 72 4.32 -19.94 7.97
C LYS A 72 5.71 -20.48 8.28
#